data_AF-A0A7S0QMX3-F1
#
_entry.id   AF-A0A7S0QMX3-F1
#
_cell.length_a   1.000
_cell.length_b   1.000
_cell.length_c   1.000
_cell.angle_alpha   90.00
_cell.angle_beta   90.00
_cell.angle_gamma   90.00
#
_symmetry.space_group_name_H-M   'P 1'
#
loop_
_entity.id
_entity.type
_entity.pdbx_description
1 polymer ?
#
loop_
_entity_poly.entity_id
_entity_poly.type
_entity_poly.pdbx_seq_one_letter_code
_entity_poly.pdbx_strand_id
1 'polypeptide(L)'
;GAERYGAVGAFDHEKLREVTGVVTRNLNRIIDVNKYPVPEAKRSNMRHRPIGIGVQGLADVFMLLGLPFESPEARRLNRDIFETIYFAALEASAGLAAEEGPYETFEGSPASRGVLQFDMWGVAPSARWDWAGLKARVGRTGLRNSLLVAPMPTASTAQIMGNNECFEPYTANIYSRRVMAGDFPVVNPHMLRDLSRLGLWSQDMKHRIMAADGSVQDIPEIPQHIRCLYKTAWEIKQRCLIDLAADRGAFIDQSQSLNLFVESPDAGRLSSMHFYAWSKGLKTGCYYLRTRPAADAIKFTLDHGLVLEARLLKAAGPSRQSS
;
A
#
# COMPACT_ATOMS: atom_id res chain seq x y z
N GLY A 1 0.13 -11.01 25.30
CA GLY A 1 0.57 -10.01 24.30
C GLY A 1 -0.40 -9.79 23.14
N ALA A 2 -1.52 -10.53 23.04
CA ALA A 2 -2.54 -10.35 22.00
C ALA A 2 -3.94 -9.99 22.56
N GLU A 3 -4.08 -9.86 23.87
CA GLU A 3 -5.40 -9.68 24.54
C GLU A 3 -5.79 -8.23 24.82
N ARG A 4 -4.94 -7.25 24.54
CA ARG A 4 -5.18 -5.84 24.95
C ARG A 4 -5.95 -4.98 23.94
N TYR A 5 -6.25 -5.50 22.76
CA TYR A 5 -7.12 -4.87 21.78
C TYR A 5 -8.23 -5.88 21.48
N GLY A 6 -9.48 -5.57 21.86
CA GLY A 6 -10.62 -6.47 21.67
C GLY A 6 -10.57 -7.10 20.27
N ALA A 7 -10.54 -8.44 20.22
CA ALA A 7 -10.13 -9.26 19.07
C ALA A 7 -10.47 -8.63 17.70
N VAL A 8 -9.50 -7.89 17.13
CA VAL A 8 -9.53 -7.62 15.70
C VAL A 8 -9.02 -8.92 15.07
N GLY A 9 -9.92 -9.64 14.42
CA GLY A 9 -9.67 -10.97 13.87
C GLY A 9 -8.47 -11.02 12.94
N ALA A 10 -7.95 -12.23 12.68
CA ALA A 10 -6.92 -12.44 11.67
C ALA A 10 -7.39 -11.96 10.29
N PHE A 11 -6.45 -11.57 9.43
CA PHE A 11 -6.77 -11.17 8.06
C PHE A 11 -7.38 -12.35 7.28
N ASP A 12 -8.56 -12.14 6.69
CA ASP A 12 -9.31 -13.18 5.98
C ASP A 12 -8.83 -13.33 4.52
N HIS A 13 -7.85 -14.21 4.34
CA HIS A 13 -7.29 -14.53 3.03
C HIS A 13 -8.26 -15.30 2.12
N GLU A 14 -9.16 -16.11 2.66
CA GLU A 14 -10.15 -16.83 1.84
C GLU A 14 -11.16 -15.85 1.26
N LYS A 15 -11.64 -14.88 2.06
CA LYS A 15 -12.53 -13.86 1.55
C LYS A 15 -11.86 -12.97 0.50
N LEU A 16 -10.58 -12.64 0.70
CA LEU A 16 -9.80 -11.90 -0.29
C LEU A 16 -9.67 -12.68 -1.62
N ARG A 17 -9.42 -14.00 -1.55
CA ARG A 17 -9.38 -14.88 -2.72
C ARG A 17 -10.71 -14.90 -3.46
N GLU A 18 -11.82 -15.11 -2.74
CA GLU A 18 -13.17 -15.12 -3.32
C GLU A 18 -13.46 -13.81 -4.07
N VAL A 19 -13.25 -12.67 -3.41
CA VAL A 19 -13.54 -11.35 -3.98
C VAL A 19 -12.62 -11.04 -5.17
N THR A 20 -11.35 -11.42 -5.09
CA THR A 20 -10.41 -11.23 -6.20
C THR A 20 -10.84 -12.04 -7.42
N GLY A 21 -11.33 -13.28 -7.23
CA GLY A 21 -11.90 -14.08 -8.32
C GLY A 21 -13.09 -13.38 -9.00
N VAL A 22 -13.97 -12.74 -8.24
CA VAL A 22 -15.07 -11.92 -8.79
C VAL A 22 -14.54 -10.73 -9.58
N VAL A 23 -13.57 -10.00 -9.04
CA VAL A 23 -12.95 -8.85 -9.72
C VAL A 23 -12.30 -9.26 -11.04
N THR A 24 -11.58 -10.39 -11.07
CA THR A 24 -10.97 -10.93 -12.31
C THR A 24 -12.03 -11.16 -13.39
N ARG A 25 -13.17 -11.79 -13.04
CA ARG A 25 -14.26 -12.03 -13.99
C ARG A 25 -14.90 -10.72 -14.47
N ASN A 26 -15.10 -9.76 -13.57
CA ASN A 26 -15.64 -8.45 -13.91
C ASN A 26 -14.72 -7.69 -14.89
N LEU A 27 -13.42 -7.64 -14.60
CA LEU A 27 -12.45 -6.97 -15.47
C LEU A 27 -12.32 -7.69 -16.83
N ASN A 28 -12.35 -9.03 -16.86
CA ASN A 28 -12.38 -9.76 -18.12
C ASN A 28 -13.62 -9.40 -18.96
N ARG A 29 -14.79 -9.27 -18.33
CA ARG A 29 -16.03 -8.88 -19.02
C ARG A 29 -15.96 -7.46 -19.58
N ILE A 30 -15.31 -6.53 -18.85
CA ILE A 30 -15.11 -5.14 -19.30
C ILE A 30 -14.39 -5.09 -20.64
N ILE A 31 -13.42 -5.98 -20.90
CA ILE A 31 -12.69 -6.03 -22.17
C ILE A 31 -13.64 -6.13 -23.37
N ASP A 32 -14.71 -6.92 -23.26
CA ASP A 32 -15.63 -7.15 -24.37
C ASP A 32 -16.68 -6.03 -24.52
N VAL A 33 -17.14 -5.46 -23.40
CA VAL A 33 -18.19 -4.42 -23.41
C VAL A 33 -17.64 -2.99 -23.53
N ASN A 34 -16.33 -2.80 -23.35
CA ASN A 34 -15.72 -1.48 -23.40
C ASN A 34 -15.86 -0.84 -24.80
N LYS A 35 -16.14 0.47 -24.81
CA LYS A 35 -16.12 1.27 -26.03
C LYS A 35 -14.71 1.80 -26.27
N TYR A 36 -14.01 1.21 -27.23
CA TYR A 36 -12.64 1.59 -27.56
C TYR A 36 -12.60 2.87 -28.41
N PRO A 37 -11.79 3.87 -28.05
CA PRO A 37 -11.70 5.13 -28.79
C PRO A 37 -10.92 4.99 -30.11
N VAL A 38 -10.00 4.03 -30.19
CA VAL A 38 -9.16 3.75 -31.38
C VAL A 38 -9.08 2.24 -31.63
N PRO A 39 -9.01 1.79 -32.90
CA PRO A 39 -9.03 0.37 -33.24
C PRO A 39 -7.82 -0.41 -32.72
N GLU A 40 -6.66 0.23 -32.57
CA GLU A 40 -5.44 -0.37 -32.04
C GLU A 40 -5.63 -0.80 -30.58
N ALA A 41 -6.35 0.00 -29.79
CA ALA A 41 -6.65 -0.32 -28.39
C ALA A 41 -7.55 -1.55 -28.30
N LYS A 42 -8.60 -1.62 -29.14
CA LYS A 42 -9.47 -2.81 -29.22
C LYS A 42 -8.66 -4.03 -29.64
N ARG A 43 -7.84 -3.91 -30.68
CA ARG A 43 -6.99 -5.01 -31.17
C ARG A 43 -6.08 -5.54 -30.07
N SER A 44 -5.39 -4.66 -29.35
CA SER A 44 -4.50 -5.03 -28.24
C SER A 44 -5.26 -5.78 -27.14
N ASN A 45 -6.37 -5.21 -26.67
CA ASN A 45 -7.15 -5.79 -25.58
C ASN A 45 -7.79 -7.13 -25.96
N MET A 46 -8.32 -7.29 -27.18
CA MET A 46 -8.91 -8.57 -27.60
C MET A 46 -7.84 -9.66 -27.75
N ARG A 47 -6.63 -9.30 -28.20
CA ARG A 47 -5.51 -10.22 -28.44
C ARG A 47 -4.84 -10.71 -27.16
N HIS A 48 -4.61 -9.80 -26.20
CA HIS A 48 -3.81 -10.08 -25.01
C HIS A 48 -4.64 -10.13 -23.71
N ARG A 49 -5.83 -9.55 -23.73
CA ARG A 49 -6.77 -9.48 -22.60
C ARG A 49 -6.14 -9.10 -21.24
N PRO A 50 -5.24 -8.10 -21.14
CA PRO A 50 -4.65 -7.73 -19.85
C PRO A 50 -5.71 -7.07 -18.96
N ILE A 51 -5.62 -7.32 -17.65
CA ILE A 51 -6.40 -6.62 -16.62
C ILE A 51 -5.43 -6.07 -15.55
N GLY A 52 -5.90 -5.16 -14.70
CA GLY A 52 -5.09 -4.58 -13.63
C GLY A 52 -5.84 -4.55 -12.31
N ILE A 53 -5.55 -5.52 -11.44
CA ILE A 53 -6.09 -5.59 -10.08
C ILE A 53 -5.12 -4.88 -9.14
N GLY A 54 -5.64 -3.94 -8.35
CA GLY A 54 -4.92 -3.22 -7.32
C GLY A 54 -5.51 -3.41 -5.93
N VAL A 55 -5.02 -2.63 -4.99
CA VAL A 55 -5.51 -2.59 -3.60
C VAL A 55 -5.74 -1.14 -3.20
N GLN A 56 -6.45 -0.94 -2.10
CA GLN A 56 -6.49 0.30 -1.34
C GLN A 56 -6.64 -0.02 0.14
N GLY A 57 -6.23 0.89 1.01
CA GLY A 57 -6.35 0.73 2.45
C GLY A 57 -5.38 -0.23 3.11
N LEU A 58 -4.17 -0.43 2.55
CA LEU A 58 -3.17 -1.30 3.21
C LEU A 58 -2.75 -0.75 4.59
N ALA A 59 -2.56 0.56 4.69
CA ALA A 59 -2.23 1.19 5.97
C ALA A 59 -3.37 1.03 6.99
N ASP A 60 -4.63 1.12 6.55
CA ASP A 60 -5.79 0.85 7.41
C ASP A 60 -5.77 -0.57 7.95
N VAL A 61 -5.50 -1.57 7.11
CA VAL A 61 -5.38 -2.97 7.54
C VAL A 61 -4.30 -3.12 8.61
N PHE A 62 -3.12 -2.53 8.40
CA PHE A 62 -2.05 -2.57 9.38
C PHE A 62 -2.45 -1.90 10.71
N MET A 63 -3.11 -0.74 10.65
CA MET A 63 -3.59 -0.06 11.85
C MET A 63 -4.67 -0.84 12.59
N LEU A 64 -5.64 -1.41 11.87
CA LEU A 64 -6.70 -2.25 12.45
C LEU A 64 -6.13 -3.48 13.17
N LEU A 65 -5.07 -4.07 12.62
CA LEU A 65 -4.39 -5.25 13.20
C LEU A 65 -3.31 -4.87 14.22
N GLY A 66 -3.11 -3.59 14.52
CA GLY A 66 -2.08 -3.13 15.46
C GLY A 66 -0.65 -3.40 15.00
N LEU A 67 -0.41 -3.43 13.69
CA LEU A 67 0.89 -3.71 13.08
C LEU A 67 1.54 -2.41 12.62
N PRO A 68 2.65 -1.96 13.24
CA PRO A 68 3.44 -0.87 12.70
C PRO A 68 3.89 -1.18 11.27
N PHE A 69 3.89 -0.18 10.38
CA PHE A 69 4.22 -0.37 8.97
C PHE A 69 5.60 -1.01 8.75
N GLU A 70 6.56 -0.71 9.63
CA GLU A 70 7.93 -1.23 9.62
C GLU A 70 8.11 -2.59 10.31
N SER A 71 7.03 -3.17 10.86
CA SER A 71 7.11 -4.42 11.62
C SER A 71 7.34 -5.63 10.70
N PRO A 72 8.05 -6.67 11.18
CA PRO A 72 8.16 -7.95 10.48
C PRO A 72 6.80 -8.58 10.16
N GLU A 73 5.81 -8.39 11.04
CA GLU A 73 4.44 -8.86 10.90
C GLU A 73 3.73 -8.18 9.72
N ALA A 74 3.81 -6.84 9.63
CA ALA A 74 3.27 -6.08 8.50
C ALA A 74 3.95 -6.49 7.19
N ARG A 75 5.26 -6.74 7.22
CA ARG A 75 6.02 -7.23 6.05
C ARG A 75 5.58 -8.61 5.58
N ARG A 76 5.31 -9.54 6.51
CA ARG A 76 4.76 -10.87 6.16
C ARG A 76 3.34 -10.73 5.60
N LEU A 77 2.47 -10.00 6.28
CA LEU A 77 1.09 -9.80 5.83
C LEU A 77 1.01 -9.12 4.46
N ASN A 78 1.88 -8.14 4.21
CA ASN A 78 2.05 -7.53 2.90
C ASN A 78 2.27 -8.58 1.81
N ARG A 79 3.27 -9.43 1.97
CA ARG A 79 3.55 -10.49 0.98
C ARG A 79 2.35 -11.43 0.82
N ASP A 80 1.79 -11.89 1.94
CA ASP A 80 0.69 -12.87 1.94
C ASP A 80 -0.60 -12.34 1.27
N ILE A 81 -0.89 -11.04 1.40
CA ILE A 81 -2.01 -10.37 0.72
C ILE A 81 -1.82 -10.44 -0.79
N PHE A 82 -0.64 -10.04 -1.29
CA PHE A 82 -0.38 -10.02 -2.73
C PHE A 82 -0.21 -11.42 -3.32
N GLU A 83 0.34 -12.36 -2.55
CA GLU A 83 0.37 -13.78 -2.92
C GLU A 83 -1.07 -14.31 -3.12
N THR A 84 -1.98 -13.96 -2.21
CA THR A 84 -3.41 -14.34 -2.30
C THR A 84 -4.09 -13.73 -3.51
N ILE A 85 -3.90 -12.43 -3.76
CA ILE A 85 -4.48 -11.74 -4.93
C ILE A 85 -3.99 -12.39 -6.23
N TYR A 86 -2.68 -12.65 -6.34
CA TYR A 86 -2.12 -13.24 -7.56
C TYR A 86 -2.61 -14.67 -7.78
N PHE A 87 -2.65 -15.48 -6.72
CA PHE A 87 -3.18 -16.85 -6.79
C PHE A 87 -4.64 -16.85 -7.27
N ALA A 88 -5.49 -16.05 -6.61
CA ALA A 88 -6.91 -15.96 -6.92
C ALA A 88 -7.18 -15.46 -8.34
N ALA A 89 -6.42 -14.47 -8.79
CA ALA A 89 -6.56 -13.92 -10.13
C ALA A 89 -6.16 -14.93 -11.22
N LEU A 90 -5.07 -15.67 -11.01
CA LEU A 90 -4.66 -16.76 -11.89
C LEU A 90 -5.67 -17.90 -11.90
N GLU A 91 -6.18 -18.29 -10.73
CA GLU A 91 -7.20 -19.33 -10.59
C GLU A 91 -8.48 -18.99 -11.36
N ALA A 92 -8.97 -17.75 -11.22
CA ALA A 92 -10.14 -17.28 -11.95
C ALA A 92 -9.87 -17.17 -13.45
N SER A 93 -8.71 -16.66 -13.86
CA SER A 93 -8.29 -16.57 -15.26
C SER A 93 -8.15 -17.94 -15.93
N ALA A 94 -7.64 -18.95 -15.21
CA ALA A 94 -7.59 -20.34 -15.68
C ALA A 94 -9.00 -20.96 -15.77
N GLY A 95 -9.91 -20.62 -14.86
CA GLY A 95 -11.32 -20.99 -14.94
C GLY A 95 -11.99 -20.43 -16.21
N LEU A 96 -11.82 -19.14 -16.46
CA LEU A 96 -12.33 -18.50 -17.68
C LEU A 96 -11.70 -19.09 -18.95
N ALA A 97 -10.41 -19.47 -18.92
CA ALA A 97 -9.76 -20.11 -20.05
C ALA A 97 -10.33 -21.49 -20.37
N ALA A 98 -10.73 -22.25 -19.34
CA ALA A 98 -11.40 -23.54 -19.52
C ALA A 98 -12.80 -23.39 -20.17
N GLU A 99 -13.49 -22.28 -19.88
CA GLU A 99 -14.83 -21.98 -20.40
C GLU A 99 -14.78 -21.34 -21.81
N GLU A 100 -13.86 -20.42 -22.05
CA GLU A 100 -13.84 -19.53 -23.22
C GLU A 100 -12.58 -19.66 -24.09
N GLY A 101 -11.66 -20.55 -23.73
CA GLY A 101 -10.32 -20.67 -24.32
C GLY A 101 -9.32 -19.63 -23.79
N PRO A 102 -8.01 -19.89 -23.90
CA PRO A 102 -6.99 -18.93 -23.50
C PRO A 102 -7.00 -17.65 -24.36
N TYR A 103 -6.32 -16.59 -23.92
CA TYR A 103 -6.11 -15.42 -24.79
C TYR A 103 -5.25 -15.78 -26.01
N GLU A 104 -5.43 -15.04 -27.11
CA GLU A 104 -4.87 -15.38 -28.44
C GLU A 104 -3.35 -15.63 -28.41
N THR A 105 -2.62 -14.85 -27.63
CA THR A 105 -1.15 -14.94 -27.55
C THR A 105 -0.65 -15.65 -26.30
N PHE A 106 -1.40 -16.62 -25.77
CA PHE A 106 -0.98 -17.41 -24.61
C PHE A 106 0.19 -18.34 -24.95
N GLU A 107 0.11 -19.03 -26.09
CA GLU A 107 1.17 -19.93 -26.54
C GLU A 107 2.49 -19.19 -26.76
N GLY A 108 3.57 -19.75 -26.21
CA GLY A 108 4.91 -19.14 -26.21
C GLY A 108 5.16 -18.15 -25.06
N SER A 109 4.15 -17.80 -24.27
CA SER A 109 4.32 -16.97 -23.08
C SER A 109 5.13 -17.71 -21.99
N PRO A 110 5.66 -17.01 -20.97
CA PRO A 110 6.23 -17.67 -19.80
C PRO A 110 5.22 -18.57 -19.07
N ALA A 111 3.96 -18.12 -18.94
CA ALA A 111 2.91 -18.87 -18.26
C ALA A 111 2.58 -20.19 -18.98
N SER A 112 2.60 -20.21 -20.32
CA SER A 112 2.42 -21.47 -21.08
C SER A 112 3.57 -22.46 -20.88
N ARG A 113 4.71 -22.01 -20.36
CA ARG A 113 5.87 -22.83 -19.97
C ARG A 113 5.92 -23.11 -18.46
N GLY A 114 4.86 -22.79 -17.72
CA GLY A 114 4.78 -23.00 -16.27
C GLY A 114 5.59 -22.01 -15.43
N VAL A 115 6.07 -20.92 -16.05
CA VAL A 115 6.82 -19.84 -15.37
C VAL A 115 5.84 -18.73 -15.00
N LEU A 116 5.61 -18.55 -13.69
CA LEU A 116 4.79 -17.49 -13.11
C LEU A 116 5.68 -16.34 -12.60
N GLN A 117 5.04 -15.27 -12.14
CA GLN A 117 5.74 -14.04 -11.78
C GLN A 117 6.83 -14.23 -10.72
N PHE A 118 6.57 -15.00 -9.67
CA PHE A 118 7.55 -15.22 -8.60
C PHE A 118 8.74 -16.07 -9.07
N ASP A 119 8.55 -16.96 -10.04
CA ASP A 119 9.64 -17.75 -10.64
C ASP A 119 10.62 -16.82 -11.38
N MET A 120 10.11 -15.79 -12.07
CA MET A 120 10.94 -14.78 -12.75
C MET A 120 11.77 -13.94 -11.76
N TRP A 121 11.36 -13.91 -10.49
CA TRP A 121 12.08 -13.22 -9.41
C TRP A 121 12.95 -14.17 -8.59
N GLY A 122 12.93 -15.48 -8.88
CA GLY A 122 13.62 -16.49 -8.07
C GLY A 122 13.06 -16.61 -6.64
N VAL A 123 11.79 -16.26 -6.44
CA VAL A 123 11.13 -16.28 -5.12
C VAL A 123 10.28 -17.53 -4.99
N ALA A 124 10.47 -18.28 -3.90
CA ALA A 124 9.56 -19.35 -3.52
C ALA A 124 8.32 -18.78 -2.83
N PRO A 125 7.10 -19.11 -3.28
CA PRO A 125 5.89 -18.68 -2.60
C PRO A 125 5.70 -19.40 -1.26
N SER A 126 4.79 -18.92 -0.42
CA SER A 126 4.42 -19.60 0.82
C SER A 126 3.66 -20.90 0.55
N ALA A 127 3.46 -21.70 1.61
CA ALA A 127 2.61 -22.89 1.57
C ALA A 127 1.10 -22.58 1.71
N ARG A 128 0.69 -21.30 1.68
CA ARG A 128 -0.72 -20.90 1.90
C ARG A 128 -1.64 -21.41 0.80
N TRP A 129 -1.17 -21.45 -0.44
CA TRP A 129 -1.95 -21.82 -1.61
C TRP A 129 -1.26 -22.93 -2.41
N ASP A 130 -2.06 -23.79 -3.06
CA ASP A 130 -1.56 -24.89 -3.90
C ASP A 130 -1.08 -24.38 -5.26
N TRP A 131 0.12 -23.79 -5.27
CA TRP A 131 0.78 -23.28 -6.47
C TRP A 131 1.10 -24.39 -7.49
N ALA A 132 1.37 -25.62 -7.02
CA ALA A 132 1.64 -26.75 -7.89
C ALA A 132 0.38 -27.18 -8.65
N GLY A 133 -0.74 -27.34 -7.95
CA GLY A 133 -2.03 -27.61 -8.55
C GLY A 133 -2.49 -26.52 -9.50
N LEU A 134 -2.27 -25.24 -9.14
CA LEU A 134 -2.57 -24.11 -10.02
C LEU A 134 -1.71 -24.12 -11.29
N LYS A 135 -0.39 -24.31 -11.19
CA LYS A 135 0.50 -24.43 -12.37
C LYS A 135 0.08 -25.58 -13.27
N ALA A 136 -0.25 -26.74 -12.70
CA ALA A 136 -0.75 -27.89 -13.46
C ALA A 136 -2.08 -27.57 -14.16
N ARG A 137 -2.99 -26.85 -13.51
CA ARG A 137 -4.23 -26.38 -14.12
C ARG A 137 -3.96 -25.42 -15.29
N VAL A 138 -3.12 -24.41 -15.08
CA VAL A 138 -2.72 -23.44 -16.12
C VAL A 138 -2.08 -24.15 -17.32
N GLY A 139 -1.25 -25.16 -17.11
CA GLY A 139 -0.67 -25.95 -18.20
C GLY A 139 -1.71 -26.72 -19.03
N ARG A 140 -2.87 -27.06 -18.45
CA ARG A 140 -3.96 -27.75 -19.17
C ARG A 140 -4.96 -26.80 -19.83
N THR A 141 -5.33 -25.73 -19.14
CA THR A 141 -6.42 -24.83 -19.57
C THR A 141 -5.92 -23.55 -20.23
N GLY A 142 -4.66 -23.19 -20.01
CA GLY A 142 -4.16 -21.84 -20.25
C GLY A 142 -4.74 -20.81 -19.29
N LEU A 143 -4.59 -19.54 -19.67
CA LEU A 143 -5.12 -18.37 -18.97
C LEU A 143 -5.96 -17.51 -19.92
N ARG A 144 -7.00 -16.86 -19.41
CA ARG A 144 -7.84 -15.96 -20.19
C ARG A 144 -7.26 -14.55 -20.30
N ASN A 145 -6.39 -14.18 -19.36
CA ASN A 145 -5.79 -12.85 -19.27
C ASN A 145 -4.27 -12.97 -19.22
N SER A 146 -3.55 -12.16 -20.01
CA SER A 146 -2.08 -12.21 -20.06
C SER A 146 -1.38 -11.61 -18.84
N LEU A 147 -2.02 -10.62 -18.21
CA LEU A 147 -1.54 -9.87 -17.05
C LEU A 147 -2.73 -9.58 -16.13
N LEU A 148 -2.50 -9.56 -14.82
CA LEU A 148 -3.56 -9.61 -13.82
C LEU A 148 -3.46 -8.51 -12.75
N VAL A 149 -2.26 -8.23 -12.24
CA VAL A 149 -2.08 -7.44 -11.01
C VAL A 149 -1.23 -6.21 -11.31
N ALA A 150 -1.79 -5.04 -11.03
CA ALA A 150 -1.16 -3.73 -11.24
C ALA A 150 -1.68 -2.71 -10.21
N PRO A 151 -1.10 -2.64 -9.00
CA PRO A 151 -1.54 -1.70 -7.98
C PRO A 151 -1.34 -0.25 -8.40
N MET A 152 -2.47 0.42 -8.68
CA MET A 152 -2.56 1.78 -9.21
C MET A 152 -2.79 2.82 -8.09
N PRO A 153 -2.56 4.12 -8.33
CA PRO A 153 -3.02 5.16 -7.42
C PRO A 153 -4.54 5.12 -7.32
N THR A 154 -5.07 5.15 -6.10
CA THR A 154 -6.51 5.03 -5.83
C THR A 154 -7.10 6.31 -5.24
N ALA A 155 -6.47 7.47 -5.45
CA ALA A 155 -6.82 8.76 -4.84
C ALA A 155 -8.34 9.00 -4.71
N SER A 156 -9.07 8.94 -5.83
CA SER A 156 -10.52 9.19 -5.82
C SER A 156 -11.33 8.06 -5.17
N THR A 157 -11.05 6.80 -5.49
CA THR A 157 -11.84 5.66 -5.00
C THR A 157 -11.57 5.36 -3.52
N ALA A 158 -10.34 5.54 -3.05
CA ALA A 158 -9.99 5.38 -1.64
C ALA A 158 -10.69 6.44 -0.81
N GLN A 159 -10.74 7.68 -1.31
CA GLN A 159 -11.49 8.74 -0.66
C GLN A 159 -13.00 8.45 -0.61
N ILE A 160 -13.60 7.93 -1.69
CA ILE A 160 -15.02 7.53 -1.71
C ILE A 160 -15.29 6.44 -0.66
N MET A 161 -14.38 5.46 -0.54
CA MET A 161 -14.52 4.34 0.38
C MET A 161 -14.05 4.64 1.81
N GLY A 162 -13.46 5.82 2.06
CA GLY A 162 -12.90 6.20 3.36
C GLY A 162 -11.62 5.45 3.76
N ASN A 163 -10.86 4.94 2.79
CA ASN A 163 -9.60 4.22 3.01
C ASN A 163 -8.38 5.11 2.69
N ASN A 164 -7.21 4.73 3.18
CA ASN A 164 -5.95 5.30 2.71
C ASN A 164 -5.61 4.85 1.28
N GLU A 165 -4.82 5.65 0.57
CA GLU A 165 -4.46 5.37 -0.81
C GLU A 165 -3.63 4.09 -0.96
N CYS A 166 -4.07 3.23 -1.88
CA CYS A 166 -3.35 2.07 -2.37
C CYS A 166 -2.63 1.26 -1.28
N PHE A 167 -1.31 1.11 -1.41
CA PHE A 167 -0.41 0.49 -0.45
C PHE A 167 0.46 1.51 0.31
N GLU A 168 0.08 2.79 0.29
CA GLU A 168 0.87 3.85 0.89
C GLU A 168 0.66 3.93 2.41
N PRO A 169 1.68 4.36 3.18
CA PRO A 169 1.48 4.83 4.55
C PRO A 169 0.69 6.15 4.56
N TYR A 170 0.10 6.49 5.70
CA TYR A 170 -0.51 7.82 5.89
C TYR A 170 0.56 8.91 5.79
N THR A 171 0.30 9.95 5.00
CA THR A 171 1.21 11.11 4.88
C THR A 171 1.13 12.05 6.08
N ALA A 172 -0.01 12.08 6.76
CA ALA A 172 -0.26 12.80 8.00
C ALA A 172 -1.43 12.15 8.76
N ASN A 173 -1.39 12.14 10.09
CA ASN A 173 -2.54 11.64 10.87
C ASN A 173 -3.64 12.70 11.07
N ILE A 174 -3.33 13.97 10.88
CA ILE A 174 -4.30 15.06 10.77
C ILE A 174 -3.87 15.97 9.62
N TYR A 175 -4.77 16.23 8.68
CA TYR A 175 -4.52 17.13 7.56
C TYR A 175 -5.73 18.02 7.29
N SER A 176 -5.50 19.22 6.78
CA SER A 176 -6.58 20.12 6.38
C SER A 176 -7.07 19.78 4.98
N ARG A 177 -8.38 19.61 4.83
CA ARG A 177 -9.05 19.43 3.55
C ARG A 177 -9.81 20.69 3.18
N ARG A 178 -9.44 21.28 2.05
CA ARG A 178 -10.13 22.44 1.49
C ARG A 178 -11.38 22.01 0.74
N VAL A 179 -12.53 22.54 1.15
CA VAL A 179 -13.81 22.43 0.45
C VAL A 179 -14.34 23.83 0.15
N MET A 180 -15.42 23.93 -0.64
CA MET A 180 -16.02 25.24 -0.97
C MET A 180 -16.42 26.05 0.27
N ALA A 181 -16.74 25.38 1.38
CA ALA A 181 -17.11 25.99 2.66
C ALA A 181 -15.93 26.34 3.59
N GLY A 182 -14.68 26.11 3.18
CA GLY A 182 -13.48 26.39 3.99
C GLY A 182 -12.56 25.17 4.18
N ASP A 183 -11.60 25.30 5.10
CA ASP A 183 -10.65 24.24 5.42
C ASP A 183 -11.12 23.45 6.65
N PHE A 184 -11.30 22.14 6.50
CA PHE A 184 -11.74 21.25 7.57
C PHE A 184 -10.65 20.25 7.94
N PRO A 185 -10.30 20.09 9.22
CA PRO A 185 -9.33 19.09 9.65
C PRO A 185 -9.93 17.69 9.49
N VAL A 186 -9.26 16.85 8.72
CA VAL A 186 -9.52 15.42 8.61
C VAL A 186 -8.55 14.69 9.52
N VAL A 187 -9.08 13.85 10.41
CA VAL A 187 -8.33 13.08 11.39
C VAL A 187 -8.32 11.62 10.96
N ASN A 188 -7.17 10.96 11.10
CA ASN A 188 -7.04 9.51 10.94
C ASN A 188 -8.02 8.81 11.91
N PRO A 189 -9.06 8.12 11.40
CA PRO A 189 -10.13 7.57 12.24
C PRO A 189 -9.63 6.45 13.16
N HIS A 190 -8.58 5.73 12.76
CA HIS A 190 -7.98 4.68 13.58
C HIS A 190 -7.25 5.29 14.77
N MET A 191 -6.41 6.31 14.53
CA MET A 191 -5.70 7.05 15.58
C MET A 191 -6.66 7.70 16.56
N LEU A 192 -7.71 8.35 16.05
CA LEU A 192 -8.75 8.95 16.89
C LEU A 192 -9.36 7.92 17.84
N ARG A 193 -9.72 6.73 17.30
CA ARG A 193 -10.33 5.65 18.08
C ARG A 193 -9.39 5.15 19.18
N ASP A 194 -8.12 4.93 18.85
CA ASP A 194 -7.16 4.39 19.82
C ASP A 194 -6.74 5.41 20.88
N LEU A 195 -6.53 6.67 20.50
CA LEU A 195 -6.31 7.75 21.48
C LEU A 195 -7.54 7.97 22.38
N SER A 196 -8.75 7.85 21.84
CA SER A 196 -9.98 7.94 22.63
C SER A 196 -10.11 6.78 23.63
N ARG A 197 -9.80 5.55 23.21
CA ARG A 197 -9.79 4.36 24.09
C ARG A 197 -8.78 4.48 25.22
N LEU A 198 -7.65 5.14 24.97
CA LEU A 198 -6.63 5.41 25.97
C LEU A 198 -6.94 6.64 26.86
N GLY A 199 -8.05 7.34 26.62
CA GLY A 199 -8.38 8.58 27.33
C GLY A 199 -7.44 9.75 27.02
N LEU A 200 -6.70 9.69 25.91
CA LEU A 200 -5.70 10.67 25.49
C LEU A 200 -6.25 11.70 24.48
N TRP A 201 -7.42 11.46 23.90
CA TRP A 201 -8.00 12.36 22.92
C TRP A 201 -8.63 13.61 23.57
N SER A 202 -8.15 14.79 23.19
CA SER A 202 -8.65 16.10 23.62
C SER A 202 -8.47 17.15 22.52
N GLN A 203 -9.07 18.33 22.66
CA GLN A 203 -8.81 19.45 21.73
C GLN A 203 -7.34 19.89 21.78
N ASP A 204 -6.72 19.84 22.96
CA ASP A 204 -5.28 20.12 23.12
C ASP A 204 -4.43 19.09 22.34
N MET A 205 -4.71 17.80 22.51
CA MET A 205 -4.03 16.73 21.77
C MET A 205 -4.16 16.93 20.26
N LYS A 206 -5.37 17.25 19.78
CA LYS A 206 -5.61 17.57 18.37
C LYS A 206 -4.75 18.74 17.90
N HIS A 207 -4.71 19.84 18.65
CA HIS A 207 -3.90 21.01 18.30
C HIS A 207 -2.40 20.70 18.29
N ARG A 208 -1.91 19.90 19.24
CA ARG A 208 -0.50 19.47 19.28
C ARG A 208 -0.13 18.62 18.08
N ILE A 209 -0.98 17.67 17.69
CA ILE A 209 -0.77 16.86 16.47
C ILE A 209 -0.81 17.74 15.21
N MET A 210 -1.71 18.73 15.13
CA MET A 210 -1.74 19.69 14.02
C MET A 210 -0.50 20.58 13.98
N ALA A 211 0.00 21.02 15.14
CA ALA A 211 1.24 21.78 15.26
C ALA A 211 2.43 20.97 14.75
N ALA A 212 2.44 19.66 15.01
CA ALA A 212 3.43 18.68 14.55
C ALA A 212 3.17 18.11 13.13
N ASP A 213 2.39 18.79 12.29
CA ASP A 213 2.14 18.38 10.89
C ASP A 213 1.49 16.99 10.76
N GLY A 214 0.63 16.64 11.71
CA GLY A 214 -0.01 15.33 11.75
C GLY A 214 0.87 14.23 12.31
N SER A 215 2.07 14.54 12.81
CA SER A 215 2.94 13.60 13.53
C SER A 215 2.50 13.41 14.98
N VAL A 216 2.74 12.21 15.51
CA VAL A 216 2.57 11.87 16.93
C VAL A 216 3.91 11.58 17.62
N GLN A 217 5.04 11.66 16.91
CA GLN A 217 6.32 11.16 17.44
C GLN A 217 6.83 11.98 18.62
N ASP A 218 6.63 13.30 18.61
CA ASP A 218 7.17 14.22 19.61
C ASP A 218 6.19 14.51 20.76
N ILE A 219 5.13 13.71 20.91
CA ILE A 219 4.11 13.86 21.97
C ILE A 219 4.35 12.80 23.05
N PRO A 220 4.98 13.14 24.19
CA PRO A 220 5.41 12.16 25.21
C PRO A 220 4.26 11.43 25.91
N GLU A 221 3.07 12.02 25.95
CA GLU A 221 1.86 11.42 26.53
C GLU A 221 1.36 10.22 25.71
N ILE A 222 1.70 10.16 24.42
CA ILE A 222 1.31 9.05 23.55
C ILE A 222 2.30 7.89 23.76
N PRO A 223 1.82 6.70 24.17
CA PRO A 223 2.69 5.54 24.39
C PRO A 223 3.51 5.17 23.15
N GLN A 224 4.73 4.68 23.36
CA GLN A 224 5.65 4.34 22.25
C GLN A 224 5.03 3.41 21.20
N HIS A 225 4.25 2.42 21.61
CA HIS A 225 3.63 1.47 20.68
C HIS A 225 2.58 2.15 19.76
N ILE A 226 1.85 3.15 20.27
CA ILE A 226 0.92 3.97 19.48
C ILE A 226 1.70 4.88 18.53
N ARG A 227 2.78 5.51 19.00
CA ARG A 227 3.66 6.30 18.13
C ARG A 227 4.26 5.48 16.99
N CYS A 228 4.66 4.23 17.27
CA CYS A 228 5.13 3.30 16.25
C CYS A 228 4.03 2.93 15.23
N LEU A 229 2.79 2.77 15.67
CA LEU A 229 1.66 2.41 14.80
C LEU A 229 1.27 3.54 13.85
N TYR A 230 1.31 4.79 14.32
CA TYR A 230 0.89 5.98 13.57
C TYR A 230 2.06 6.80 13.02
N LYS A 231 3.18 6.14 12.70
CA LYS A 231 4.24 6.80 11.93
C LYS A 231 3.72 7.27 10.58
N THR A 232 4.07 8.49 10.21
CA THR A 232 3.75 9.05 8.90
C THR A 232 4.72 8.56 7.82
N ALA A 233 4.37 8.75 6.55
CA ALA A 233 5.20 8.42 5.40
C ALA A 233 6.61 9.04 5.46
N TRP A 234 6.74 10.19 6.12
CA TRP A 234 7.97 10.94 6.32
C TRP A 234 8.87 10.37 7.43
N GLU A 235 8.27 9.66 8.38
CA GLU A 235 8.93 9.06 9.55
C GLU A 235 9.31 7.59 9.32
N ILE A 236 8.70 6.95 8.32
CA ILE A 236 9.02 5.59 7.89
C ILE A 236 10.29 5.61 7.05
N LYS A 237 11.19 4.65 7.31
CA LYS A 237 12.39 4.48 6.49
C LYS A 237 12.00 4.11 5.06
N GLN A 238 12.41 4.89 4.07
CA GLN A 238 12.08 4.62 2.65
C GLN A 238 12.58 3.26 2.16
N ARG A 239 13.68 2.77 2.75
CA ARG A 239 14.17 1.40 2.56
C ARG A 239 13.10 0.35 2.88
N CYS A 240 12.31 0.55 3.93
CA CYS A 240 11.21 -0.33 4.31
C CYS A 240 10.12 -0.35 3.22
N LEU A 241 9.76 0.81 2.67
CA LEU A 241 8.78 0.88 1.57
C LEU A 241 9.29 0.13 0.32
N ILE A 242 10.57 0.29 -0.01
CA ILE A 242 11.22 -0.44 -1.11
C ILE A 242 11.25 -1.95 -0.85
N ASP A 243 11.59 -2.38 0.37
CA ASP A 243 11.58 -3.80 0.75
C ASP A 243 10.17 -4.40 0.64
N LEU A 244 9.13 -3.70 1.13
CA LEU A 244 7.74 -4.13 1.01
C LEU A 244 7.27 -4.18 -0.46
N ALA A 245 7.70 -3.21 -1.28
CA ALA A 245 7.43 -3.18 -2.71
C ALA A 245 8.09 -4.35 -3.44
N ALA A 246 9.31 -4.72 -3.07
CA ALA A 246 10.03 -5.85 -3.66
C ALA A 246 9.37 -7.18 -3.27
N ASP A 247 9.02 -7.35 -1.99
CA ASP A 247 8.37 -8.57 -1.49
C ASP A 247 7.05 -8.85 -2.21
N ARG A 248 6.20 -7.83 -2.40
CA ARG A 248 4.95 -7.97 -3.16
C ARG A 248 5.18 -8.06 -4.67
N GLY A 249 6.29 -7.50 -5.18
CA GLY A 249 6.64 -7.44 -6.59
C GLY A 249 6.79 -8.83 -7.24
N ALA A 250 7.18 -9.83 -6.45
CA ALA A 250 7.20 -11.23 -6.86
C ALA A 250 5.79 -11.78 -7.23
N PHE A 251 4.72 -11.13 -6.79
CA PHE A 251 3.33 -11.51 -7.04
C PHE A 251 2.59 -10.45 -7.89
N ILE A 252 3.32 -9.56 -8.56
CA ILE A 252 2.77 -8.51 -9.43
C ILE A 252 3.36 -8.66 -10.83
N ASP A 253 2.54 -9.15 -11.77
CA ASP A 253 2.96 -9.42 -13.15
C ASP A 253 3.18 -8.16 -13.99
N GLN A 254 2.56 -7.04 -13.61
CA GLN A 254 2.84 -5.72 -14.19
C GLN A 254 3.83 -4.93 -13.34
N SER A 255 3.40 -3.86 -12.67
CA SER A 255 4.22 -3.07 -11.75
C SER A 255 3.30 -2.41 -10.71
N GLN A 256 3.85 -1.51 -9.92
CA GLN A 256 3.13 -0.78 -8.86
C GLN A 256 3.54 0.68 -8.84
N SER A 257 2.61 1.58 -8.56
CA SER A 257 2.86 3.03 -8.49
C SER A 257 3.51 3.45 -7.17
N LEU A 258 4.78 3.10 -6.98
CA LEU A 258 5.52 3.33 -5.73
C LEU A 258 5.96 4.79 -5.56
N ASN A 259 5.25 5.56 -4.74
CA ASN A 259 5.74 6.85 -4.27
C ASN A 259 6.80 6.70 -3.17
N LEU A 260 7.77 7.62 -3.15
CA LEU A 260 8.79 7.71 -2.10
C LEU A 260 8.78 9.11 -1.49
N PHE A 261 9.07 9.19 -0.20
CA PHE A 261 8.89 10.37 0.63
C PHE A 261 10.22 10.77 1.26
N VAL A 262 10.73 11.95 0.90
CA VAL A 262 12.03 12.42 1.37
C VAL A 262 11.90 13.84 1.91
N GLU A 263 12.03 13.96 3.22
CA GLU A 263 12.25 15.26 3.87
C GLU A 263 13.68 15.73 3.61
N SER A 264 13.83 17.00 3.21
CA SER A 264 15.11 17.64 2.85
C SER A 264 15.96 16.79 1.88
N PRO A 265 15.53 16.66 0.61
CA PRO A 265 16.21 15.81 -0.36
C PRO A 265 17.63 16.31 -0.68
N ASP A 266 18.60 15.40 -0.69
CA ASP A 266 19.95 15.61 -1.19
C ASP A 266 20.32 14.57 -2.25
N ALA A 267 21.26 14.90 -3.13
CA ALA A 267 21.64 14.05 -4.25
C ALA A 267 22.14 12.65 -3.83
N GLY A 268 22.85 12.55 -2.70
CA GLY A 268 23.37 11.29 -2.19
C GLY A 268 22.27 10.36 -1.69
N ARG A 269 21.31 10.91 -0.92
CA ARG A 269 20.14 10.16 -0.45
C ARG A 269 19.23 9.72 -1.59
N LEU A 270 18.98 10.58 -2.58
CA LEU A 270 18.18 10.22 -3.75
C LEU A 270 18.87 9.14 -4.59
N SER A 271 20.18 9.29 -4.84
CA SER A 271 20.96 8.30 -5.60
C SER A 271 20.93 6.93 -4.90
N SER A 272 21.28 6.88 -3.61
CA SER A 272 21.29 5.61 -2.85
C SER A 272 19.91 4.95 -2.81
N MET A 273 18.83 5.72 -2.69
CA MET A 273 17.46 5.22 -2.72
C MET A 273 17.09 4.61 -4.08
N HIS A 274 17.41 5.27 -5.19
CA HIS A 274 17.16 4.74 -6.54
C HIS A 274 18.01 3.49 -6.84
N PHE A 275 19.29 3.50 -6.51
CA PHE A 275 20.16 2.32 -6.65
C PHE A 275 19.69 1.16 -5.79
N TYR A 276 19.13 1.43 -4.60
CA TYR A 276 18.55 0.39 -3.76
C TYR A 276 17.27 -0.20 -4.37
N ALA A 277 16.36 0.62 -4.89
CA ALA A 277 15.18 0.15 -5.60
C ALA A 277 15.54 -0.72 -6.82
N TRP A 278 16.53 -0.27 -7.60
CA TRP A 278 17.05 -1.00 -8.75
C TRP A 278 17.70 -2.33 -8.35
N SER A 279 18.56 -2.36 -7.34
CA SER A 279 19.24 -3.59 -6.88
C SER A 279 18.28 -4.63 -6.30
N LYS A 280 17.07 -4.21 -5.90
CA LYS A 280 15.97 -5.09 -5.49
C LYS A 280 15.14 -5.64 -6.65
N GLY A 281 15.43 -5.26 -7.89
CA GLY A 281 14.71 -5.72 -9.08
C GLY A 281 13.36 -5.03 -9.30
N LEU A 282 13.10 -3.88 -8.64
CA LEU A 282 11.84 -3.17 -8.85
C LEU A 282 11.68 -2.69 -10.30
N LYS A 283 10.54 -3.05 -10.92
CA LYS A 283 10.15 -2.60 -12.27
C LYS A 283 9.87 -1.09 -12.29
N THR A 284 9.22 -0.56 -11.26
CA THR A 284 9.06 0.88 -11.01
C THR A 284 9.78 1.23 -9.72
N GLY A 285 10.96 1.84 -9.85
CA GLY A 285 11.78 2.23 -8.69
C GLY A 285 11.26 3.46 -7.94
N CYS A 286 10.52 4.34 -8.62
CA CYS A 286 9.86 5.51 -8.05
C CYS A 286 8.80 6.02 -9.04
N TYR A 287 7.61 6.34 -8.54
CA TYR A 287 6.55 7.02 -9.29
C TYR A 287 6.66 8.54 -9.09
N TYR A 288 6.21 9.06 -7.95
CA TYR A 288 6.55 10.41 -7.50
C TYR A 288 7.55 10.37 -6.35
N LEU A 289 8.54 11.26 -6.44
CA LEU A 289 9.30 11.71 -5.29
C LEU A 289 8.53 12.83 -4.60
N ARG A 290 7.97 12.56 -3.43
CA ARG A 290 7.32 13.55 -2.58
C ARG A 290 8.35 14.14 -1.63
N THR A 291 8.46 15.46 -1.63
CA THR A 291 9.40 16.19 -0.77
C THR A 291 8.66 17.20 0.08
N ARG A 292 9.24 17.51 1.24
CA ARG A 292 8.81 18.64 2.07
C ARG A 292 10.04 19.32 2.67
N PRO A 293 10.01 20.65 2.88
CA PRO A 293 11.05 21.34 3.62
C PRO A 293 11.07 20.86 5.09
N ALA A 294 12.24 20.85 5.74
CA ALA A 294 12.34 20.47 7.16
C ALA A 294 11.68 21.47 8.13
N ALA A 295 11.43 22.69 7.66
CA ALA A 295 10.74 23.73 8.40
C ALA A 295 9.68 24.36 7.50
N ASP A 296 8.41 24.22 7.85
CA ASP A 296 7.34 25.01 7.24
C ASP A 296 7.28 26.41 7.86
N ALA A 297 7.04 27.40 6.99
CA ALA A 297 6.81 28.78 7.37
C ALA A 297 5.57 28.89 8.26
N ILE A 298 5.65 29.79 9.24
CA ILE A 298 4.68 30.16 10.28
C ILE A 298 3.22 29.76 9.96
N LYS A 299 2.66 28.84 10.77
CA LYS A 299 1.24 28.49 10.76
C LYS A 299 0.45 29.56 11.52
N PHE A 300 -0.36 30.34 10.81
CA PHE A 300 -1.12 31.48 11.35
C PHE A 300 -2.39 31.11 12.13
N THR A 301 -2.70 29.82 12.33
CA THR A 301 -4.01 29.36 12.81
C THR A 301 -4.03 28.72 14.21
N LEU A 302 -2.91 28.71 14.93
CA LEU A 302 -2.81 28.09 16.27
C LEU A 302 -2.40 29.12 17.31
N ASP A 303 -2.94 28.99 18.52
CA ASP A 303 -2.60 29.81 19.68
C ASP A 303 -1.06 29.83 19.87
N HIS A 304 -0.47 31.03 19.87
CA HIS A 304 0.97 31.24 19.77
C HIS A 304 1.76 30.55 20.90
N GLY A 305 1.16 30.36 22.08
CA GLY A 305 1.78 29.67 23.21
C GLY A 305 2.07 28.19 22.94
N LEU A 306 1.10 27.47 22.36
CA LEU A 306 1.19 26.03 22.09
C LEU A 306 2.16 25.71 20.94
N VAL A 307 2.24 26.61 19.94
CA VAL A 307 3.20 26.49 18.83
C VAL A 307 4.64 26.64 19.32
N LEU A 308 4.87 27.51 20.31
CA LEU A 308 6.20 27.74 20.88
C LEU A 308 6.69 26.51 21.67
N GLU A 309 5.81 25.91 22.46
CA GLU A 309 6.12 24.74 23.29
C GLU A 309 6.43 23.50 22.44
N ALA A 310 5.62 23.23 21.40
CA ALA A 310 5.89 22.15 20.45
C ALA A 310 7.23 22.33 19.70
N ARG A 311 7.60 23.58 19.38
CA ARG A 311 8.90 23.89 18.75
C ARG A 311 10.08 23.67 19.69
N LEU A 312 9.93 24.03 20.97
CA LEU A 312 10.96 23.80 21.98
C LEU A 312 11.21 22.30 22.20
N LEU A 313 10.16 21.49 22.19
CA LEU A 313 10.27 20.02 22.25
C LEU A 313 10.99 19.44 21.02
N LYS A 314 10.68 19.92 19.80
CA LYS A 314 11.34 19.49 18.56
C LYS A 314 12.83 19.90 18.51
N ALA A 315 13.16 21.07 19.05
CA ALA A 315 14.54 21.58 19.09
C ALA A 315 15.42 20.88 20.14
N ALA A 316 14.83 20.31 21.19
CA ALA A 316 15.58 19.69 22.30
C ALA A 316 16.28 18.37 21.92
N GLY A 317 15.81 17.65 20.89
CA GLY A 317 16.38 16.36 20.48
C GLY A 317 16.35 15.26 21.57
N PRO A 318 16.63 14.00 21.24
CA PRO A 318 16.73 12.95 22.26
C PRO A 318 17.98 13.20 23.11
N SER A 319 17.78 13.35 24.43
CA SER A 319 18.88 13.41 25.39
C SER A 319 19.75 12.16 25.25
N ARG A 320 21.03 12.36 24.93
CA ARG A 320 22.04 11.32 25.09
C ARG A 320 22.16 11.04 26.59
N GLN A 321 21.49 10.00 27.07
CA GLN A 321 21.85 9.41 28.36
C GLN A 321 23.13 8.62 28.16
N SER A 322 24.24 9.25 28.57
CA SER A 322 25.52 8.60 28.81
C SER A 322 25.56 8.08 30.24
N SER A 323 25.45 6.77 30.40
CA SER A 323 26.17 5.94 31.38
C SER A 323 25.93 4.48 31.05
#